data_AF-A0A9D4FMS2-F1
#
_entry.id   AF-A0A9D4FMS2-F1
#
_cell.length_a   1.000
_cell.length_b   1.000
_cell.length_c   1.000
_cell.angle_alpha   90.00
_cell.angle_beta   90.00
_cell.angle_gamma   90.00
#
_symmetry.space_group_name_H-M   'P 1'
#
loop_
_entity.id
_entity.type
_entity.pdbx_description
1 polymer ?
#
loop_
_entity_poly.entity_id
_entity_poly.type
_entity_poly.pdbx_seq_one_letter_code
_entity_poly.pdbx_strand_id
1 'polypeptide(L)'
;MAAYHCCVPFCNNDSRYDKSLSFHSIPNNPNRKKEWLIKIKRDEGPLFKVKPHTKVCSAHFLSADFTRSLTGMRCLTKTATPSVFNWTKDTPSRKPPHNRTVEQTRSKKRKLEDGTPETDQDDFHSLQSADEIMTPTMEFHDYIQPEPMSEESKLAKAEEHIAFLENKLSQLSMERFGLERFSSDPKMIQFYTGFMSYNILIHVFHLLQPSAEKMTRWTQIQRQRSGQSNSINTDMTSRKESMPLIDQFFMFLVKLRLGLFQQDLGVRFGVSQSTVSRIIITWANFLYFQLGSLPIWPSRDQIDMHMPECFKAMYPKTRVVLDCTELKIQTPSAMSLNSEFYSFYKGTNTFKGLIGISPMGSVTFVSSLFAGSISDKEITKQSGIIPLLEAGDSVMADKGFLISDLVSTRGATLNIPPFLSKRDQFTKEEVEETQEIARVRIHVERAIRRIKEYHIFDAPLPIALAGSALQIWTVCCLLTLFRGPLF
;
A
#
# COMPACT_ATOMS: atom_id res chain seq x y z
N MET A 1 -55.18 -14.60 22.62
CA MET A 1 -54.29 -14.39 21.45
C MET A 1 -52.86 -14.30 21.95
N ALA A 2 -51.91 -14.99 21.33
CA ALA A 2 -50.50 -14.85 21.67
C ALA A 2 -50.04 -13.41 21.35
N ALA A 3 -49.43 -12.74 22.32
CA ALA A 3 -48.84 -11.42 22.13
C ALA A 3 -47.45 -11.57 21.51
N TYR A 4 -47.19 -10.88 20.41
CA TYR A 4 -45.92 -10.90 19.70
C TYR A 4 -45.29 -9.52 19.71
N HIS A 5 -44.01 -9.47 20.04
CA HIS A 5 -43.17 -8.28 19.94
C HIS A 5 -42.19 -8.42 18.78
N CYS A 6 -41.94 -7.33 18.06
CA CYS A 6 -41.01 -7.34 16.95
C CYS A 6 -39.58 -7.55 17.43
N CYS A 7 -38.84 -8.50 16.83
CA CYS A 7 -37.46 -8.78 17.18
C CYS A 7 -36.44 -7.88 16.46
N VAL A 8 -36.89 -6.87 15.72
CA VAL A 8 -35.99 -5.94 15.03
C VAL A 8 -35.48 -4.90 16.03
N PRO A 9 -34.16 -4.66 16.14
CA PRO A 9 -33.60 -3.62 17.01
C PRO A 9 -34.27 -2.26 16.77
N PHE A 10 -34.57 -1.54 17.84
CA PHE A 10 -35.23 -0.22 17.81
C PHE A 10 -36.65 -0.20 17.21
N CYS A 11 -37.27 -1.37 16.99
CA CYS A 11 -38.69 -1.48 16.67
C CYS A 11 -39.49 -1.75 17.95
N ASN A 12 -40.47 -0.90 18.27
CA ASN A 12 -41.33 -1.06 19.44
C ASN A 12 -42.70 -1.65 19.10
N ASN A 13 -42.88 -2.18 17.89
CA ASN A 13 -44.17 -2.70 17.44
C ASN A 13 -44.55 -3.99 18.18
N ASP A 14 -45.79 -4.03 18.66
CA ASP A 14 -46.34 -5.12 19.47
C ASP A 14 -47.79 -5.41 19.05
N SER A 15 -48.11 -6.68 18.87
CA SER A 15 -49.40 -7.13 18.36
C SER A 15 -50.58 -6.84 19.31
N ARG A 16 -50.32 -6.43 20.56
CA ARG A 16 -51.37 -6.03 21.52
C ARG A 16 -51.90 -4.63 21.25
N TYR A 17 -51.05 -3.73 20.75
CA TYR A 17 -51.38 -2.31 20.58
C TYR A 17 -51.69 -1.96 19.13
N ASP A 18 -51.06 -2.65 18.16
CA ASP A 18 -51.27 -2.39 16.74
C ASP A 18 -51.84 -3.63 16.02
N LYS A 19 -53.16 -3.61 15.80
CA LYS A 19 -53.88 -4.69 15.10
C LYS A 19 -53.72 -4.65 13.58
N SER A 20 -53.14 -3.58 13.02
CA SER A 20 -52.93 -3.43 11.58
C SER A 20 -51.67 -4.16 11.07
N LEU A 21 -50.78 -4.53 11.99
CA LEU A 21 -49.51 -5.20 11.68
C LEU A 21 -49.64 -6.73 11.73
N SER A 22 -49.06 -7.39 10.72
CA SER A 22 -48.87 -8.85 10.74
C SER A 22 -47.46 -9.20 11.21
N PHE A 23 -47.32 -10.31 11.94
CA PHE A 23 -46.06 -10.75 12.53
C PHE A 23 -45.60 -12.06 11.90
N HIS A 24 -44.42 -12.05 11.30
CA HIS A 24 -43.90 -13.15 10.49
C HIS A 24 -42.74 -13.86 11.20
N SER A 25 -42.75 -15.19 11.18
CA SER A 25 -41.64 -16.00 11.67
C SER A 25 -40.43 -15.88 10.75
N ILE A 26 -39.24 -15.92 11.35
CA ILE A 26 -38.00 -16.09 10.60
C ILE A 26 -38.04 -17.48 9.91
N PRO A 27 -37.69 -17.60 8.61
CA PRO A 27 -37.68 -18.88 7.91
C PRO A 27 -36.77 -19.91 8.55
N ASN A 28 -37.17 -21.19 8.54
CA ASN A 28 -36.34 -22.31 9.04
C ASN A 28 -35.21 -22.71 8.07
N ASN A 29 -35.29 -22.31 6.80
CA ASN A 29 -34.24 -22.60 5.82
C ASN A 29 -32.92 -21.90 6.24
N PRO A 30 -31.79 -22.62 6.38
CA PRO A 30 -30.55 -22.06 6.93
C PRO A 30 -30.05 -20.81 6.21
N ASN A 31 -30.13 -20.79 4.87
CA ASN A 31 -29.66 -19.67 4.05
C ASN A 31 -30.56 -18.44 4.25
N ARG A 32 -31.88 -18.63 4.23
CA ARG A 32 -32.85 -17.53 4.43
C ARG A 32 -32.89 -17.03 5.87
N LYS A 33 -32.71 -17.93 6.84
CA LYS A 33 -32.57 -17.59 8.26
C LYS A 33 -31.37 -16.65 8.45
N LYS A 34 -30.22 -17.01 7.87
CA LYS A 34 -28.99 -16.20 7.91
C LYS A 34 -29.20 -14.85 7.23
N GLU A 35 -29.83 -14.83 6.06
CA GLU A 35 -30.16 -13.60 5.32
C GLU A 35 -31.05 -12.65 6.14
N TRP A 36 -32.10 -13.16 6.78
CA TRP A 36 -32.99 -12.35 7.62
C TRP A 36 -32.27 -11.81 8.86
N LEU A 37 -31.46 -12.64 9.52
CA LEU A 37 -30.66 -12.27 10.69
C LEU A 37 -29.65 -11.14 10.37
N ILE A 38 -28.99 -11.23 9.21
CA ILE A 38 -28.10 -10.17 8.70
C ILE A 38 -28.89 -8.87 8.50
N LYS A 39 -30.06 -8.93 7.84
CA LYS A 39 -30.86 -7.73 7.54
C LYS A 39 -31.38 -7.04 8.81
N ILE A 40 -31.82 -7.80 9.80
CA ILE A 40 -32.28 -7.25 11.09
C ILE A 40 -31.13 -6.91 12.07
N LYS A 41 -29.87 -7.13 11.67
CA LYS A 41 -28.66 -6.91 12.50
C LYS A 41 -28.71 -7.64 13.85
N ARG A 42 -29.05 -8.93 13.85
CA ARG A 42 -28.95 -9.79 15.03
C ARG A 42 -28.24 -11.10 14.70
N ASP A 43 -27.35 -11.52 15.59
CA ASP A 43 -26.65 -12.81 15.52
C ASP A 43 -27.15 -13.77 16.59
N GLU A 44 -27.24 -15.06 16.25
CA GLU A 44 -27.54 -16.10 17.24
C GLU A 44 -26.31 -16.31 18.14
N GLY A 45 -26.48 -16.06 19.43
CA GLY A 45 -25.42 -16.16 20.43
C GLY A 45 -25.98 -16.37 21.84
N PRO A 46 -25.16 -16.17 22.88
CA PRO A 46 -25.60 -16.35 24.27
C PRO A 46 -26.77 -15.44 24.66
N LEU A 47 -26.81 -14.23 24.08
CA LEU A 47 -27.78 -13.17 24.40
C LEU A 47 -29.02 -13.15 23.49
N PHE A 48 -29.02 -13.88 22.37
CA PHE A 48 -30.14 -13.91 21.43
C PHE A 48 -30.19 -15.25 20.70
N LYS A 49 -31.34 -15.93 20.78
CA LYS A 49 -31.60 -17.20 20.07
C LYS A 49 -32.95 -17.10 19.38
N VAL A 50 -33.04 -17.50 18.10
CA VAL A 50 -34.31 -17.51 17.38
C VAL A 50 -35.18 -18.63 17.94
N LYS A 51 -36.29 -18.25 18.56
CA LYS A 51 -37.32 -19.15 19.09
C LYS A 51 -38.60 -18.99 18.27
N PRO A 52 -39.60 -19.88 18.40
CA PRO A 52 -40.87 -19.77 17.65
C PRO A 52 -41.63 -18.45 17.86
N HIS A 53 -41.41 -17.75 18.97
CA HIS A 53 -41.98 -16.44 19.29
C HIS A 53 -41.14 -15.24 18.79
N THR A 54 -39.99 -15.49 18.16
CA THR A 54 -39.17 -14.44 17.52
C THR A 54 -39.80 -14.05 16.19
N LYS A 55 -40.51 -12.92 16.16
CA LYS A 55 -41.27 -12.45 14.99
C LYS A 55 -40.76 -11.11 14.48
N VAL A 56 -40.86 -10.90 13.17
CA VAL A 56 -40.63 -9.61 12.51
C VAL A 56 -41.97 -9.04 12.05
N CYS A 57 -42.28 -7.78 12.38
CA CYS A 57 -43.54 -7.15 11.96
C CYS A 57 -43.51 -6.73 10.48
N SER A 58 -44.69 -6.62 9.87
CA SER A 58 -44.89 -6.27 8.46
C SER A 58 -44.32 -4.91 8.05
N ALA A 59 -44.10 -3.98 8.98
CA ALA A 59 -43.52 -2.67 8.72
C ALA A 59 -42.09 -2.71 8.14
N HIS A 60 -41.39 -3.84 8.27
CA HIS A 60 -40.03 -4.01 7.76
C HIS A 60 -39.95 -4.56 6.32
N PHE A 61 -41.09 -4.77 5.68
CA PHE A 61 -41.20 -5.30 4.32
C PHE A 61 -41.89 -4.29 3.41
N LEU A 62 -41.58 -4.32 2.12
CA LEU A 62 -42.25 -3.49 1.13
C LEU A 62 -43.63 -4.07 0.80
N SER A 63 -44.56 -3.24 0.35
CA SER A 63 -45.90 -3.70 -0.05
C SER A 63 -45.86 -4.76 -1.17
N ALA A 64 -44.83 -4.73 -2.02
CA ALA A 64 -44.58 -5.70 -3.09
C ALA A 64 -44.12 -7.08 -2.59
N ASP A 65 -43.66 -7.19 -1.34
CA ASP A 65 -43.18 -8.45 -0.74
C ASP A 65 -44.33 -9.35 -0.24
N PHE A 66 -45.58 -8.90 -0.38
CA PHE A 66 -46.76 -9.60 0.11
C PHE A 66 -47.58 -10.21 -1.03
N THR A 67 -48.01 -11.45 -0.82
CA THR A 67 -48.98 -12.18 -1.65
C THR A 67 -50.19 -12.57 -0.82
N ARG A 68 -51.36 -12.67 -1.44
CA ARG A 68 -52.57 -13.19 -0.78
C ARG A 68 -52.67 -14.69 -1.02
N SER A 69 -52.86 -15.48 0.03
CA SER A 69 -53.17 -16.91 -0.11
C SER A 69 -54.57 -17.09 -0.72
N LEU A 70 -54.86 -18.31 -1.19
CA LEU A 70 -56.20 -18.71 -1.67
C LEU A 70 -57.30 -18.53 -0.61
N THR A 71 -56.92 -18.40 0.67
CA THR A 71 -57.80 -18.13 1.82
C THR A 71 -57.86 -16.65 2.22
N GLY A 72 -57.28 -15.75 1.41
CA GLY A 72 -57.28 -14.29 1.66
C GLY A 72 -56.25 -13.81 2.68
N MET A 73 -55.40 -14.68 3.22
CA MET A 73 -54.41 -14.34 4.25
C MET A 73 -53.17 -13.67 3.62
N ARG A 74 -52.69 -12.58 4.25
CA ARG A 74 -51.51 -11.84 3.80
C ARG A 74 -50.24 -12.60 4.19
N CYS A 75 -49.54 -13.15 3.19
CA CYS A 75 -48.31 -13.93 3.37
C CYS A 75 -47.14 -13.28 2.64
N LEU A 76 -45.93 -13.48 3.16
CA LEU A 76 -44.71 -13.03 2.49
C LEU A 76 -44.39 -13.93 1.29
N THR A 77 -43.85 -13.35 0.21
CA THR A 77 -43.39 -14.13 -0.95
C THR A 77 -42.24 -15.07 -0.55
N LYS A 78 -41.99 -16.10 -1.36
CA LYS A 78 -40.90 -17.06 -1.12
C LYS A 78 -39.50 -16.43 -1.16
N THR A 79 -39.36 -15.21 -1.69
CA THR A 79 -38.11 -14.45 -1.78
C THR A 79 -38.08 -13.21 -0.87
N ALA A 80 -39.18 -12.84 -0.22
CA ALA A 80 -39.27 -11.64 0.61
C ALA A 80 -38.26 -11.63 1.78
N THR A 81 -37.51 -10.53 1.90
CA THR A 81 -36.57 -10.28 3.00
C THR A 81 -36.83 -8.91 3.59
N PRO A 82 -36.70 -8.73 4.91
CA PRO A 82 -36.95 -7.42 5.52
C PRO A 82 -35.88 -6.43 5.02
N SER A 83 -36.33 -5.28 4.53
CA SER A 83 -35.51 -4.29 3.82
C SER A 83 -35.72 -2.86 4.34
N VAL A 84 -36.82 -2.61 5.06
CA VAL A 84 -37.19 -1.29 5.57
C VAL A 84 -36.76 -1.15 7.03
N PHE A 85 -35.72 -0.36 7.28
CA PHE A 85 -35.24 -0.08 8.64
C PHE A 85 -34.86 1.40 8.81
N ASN A 86 -34.85 1.87 10.06
CA ASN A 86 -34.44 3.24 10.39
C ASN A 86 -32.97 3.51 10.05
N TRP A 87 -32.12 2.48 9.97
CA TRP A 87 -30.72 2.57 9.55
C TRP A 87 -30.50 2.38 8.04
N THR A 88 -31.57 2.23 7.25
CA THR A 88 -31.51 2.18 5.78
C THR A 88 -31.87 3.54 5.15
N LYS A 89 -32.16 4.58 5.94
CA LYS A 89 -32.35 5.94 5.43
C LYS A 89 -30.99 6.60 5.22
N ASP A 90 -30.75 7.12 4.01
CA ASP A 90 -29.59 7.98 3.72
C ASP A 90 -29.51 9.10 4.74
N THR A 91 -28.38 9.19 5.43
CA THR A 91 -28.09 10.32 6.32
C THR A 91 -27.20 11.32 5.58
N PRO A 92 -27.56 12.61 5.56
CA PRO A 92 -26.68 13.65 5.04
C PRO A 92 -25.39 13.74 5.86
N SER A 93 -24.31 14.12 5.18
CA SER A 93 -22.92 14.21 5.65
C SER A 93 -22.76 14.69 7.11
N ARG A 94 -21.98 13.94 7.90
CA ARG A 94 -21.64 14.23 9.29
C ARG A 94 -20.71 15.45 9.39
N LYS A 95 -21.04 16.41 10.26
CA LYS A 95 -20.12 17.48 10.68
C LYS A 95 -18.95 16.89 11.53
N PRO A 96 -17.75 17.48 11.46
CA PRO A 96 -16.57 17.01 12.19
C PRO A 96 -16.73 17.12 13.71
N PRO A 97 -16.02 16.28 14.50
CA PRO A 97 -16.19 16.20 15.95
C PRO A 97 -15.63 17.45 16.66
N HIS A 98 -16.31 17.83 17.74
CA HIS A 98 -15.95 18.95 18.61
C HIS A 98 -14.64 18.68 19.36
N ASN A 99 -13.78 19.71 19.44
CA ASN A 99 -12.53 19.68 20.20
C ASN A 99 -12.79 19.34 21.68
N ARG A 100 -12.04 18.38 22.21
CA ARG A 100 -11.93 18.11 23.65
C ARG A 100 -10.84 19.02 24.23
N THR A 101 -11.23 19.94 25.10
CA THR A 101 -10.32 20.65 26.00
C THR A 101 -9.78 19.67 27.05
N VAL A 102 -8.46 19.57 27.17
CA VAL A 102 -7.82 18.80 28.24
C VAL A 102 -7.52 19.78 29.38
N GLU A 103 -8.18 19.58 30.52
CA GLU A 103 -7.88 20.26 31.77
C GLU A 103 -6.49 19.88 32.29
N GLN A 104 -5.71 20.90 32.62
CA GLN A 104 -4.39 20.81 33.23
C GLN A 104 -4.51 20.39 34.71
N THR A 105 -3.92 19.25 35.07
CA THR A 105 -3.68 18.90 36.47
C THR A 105 -2.39 19.57 36.96
N ARG A 106 -2.57 20.57 37.83
CA ARG A 106 -1.54 21.24 38.64
C ARG A 106 -0.83 20.23 39.56
N SER A 107 0.51 20.18 39.49
CA SER A 107 1.36 19.63 40.55
C SER A 107 2.34 20.70 41.03
N LYS A 108 2.51 20.75 42.36
CA LYS A 108 2.99 21.87 43.17
C LYS A 108 4.50 22.17 43.05
N LYS A 109 4.80 23.46 42.99
CA LYS A 109 6.10 24.12 43.26
C LYS A 109 6.55 23.85 44.71
N ARG A 110 7.82 23.47 44.91
CA ARG A 110 8.59 23.76 46.13
C ARG A 110 9.78 24.64 45.74
N LYS A 111 9.92 25.77 46.44
CA LYS A 111 11.05 26.71 46.40
C LYS A 111 12.24 26.09 47.16
N LEU A 112 13.47 26.37 46.73
CA LEU A 112 14.56 26.67 47.66
C LEU A 112 15.54 27.65 46.99
N GLU A 113 16.18 28.44 47.82
CA GLU A 113 16.86 29.71 47.56
C GLU A 113 18.35 29.57 47.21
N ASP A 114 18.85 30.71 46.72
CA ASP A 114 20.19 31.08 46.32
C ASP A 114 21.21 31.04 47.47
N GLY A 115 22.48 30.84 47.13
CA GLY A 115 23.59 30.77 48.07
C GLY A 115 24.88 30.27 47.41
N THR A 116 25.69 31.20 46.92
CA THR A 116 27.16 31.08 46.86
C THR A 116 27.74 31.85 48.06
N PRO A 117 29.04 31.79 48.41
CA PRO A 117 30.19 31.16 47.75
C PRO A 117 31.11 30.37 48.74
N GLU A 118 32.26 29.91 48.22
CA GLU A 118 33.60 30.01 48.82
C GLU A 118 34.47 28.74 48.71
N THR A 119 35.67 29.02 48.23
CA THR A 119 36.88 28.24 48.09
C THR A 119 37.63 28.18 49.42
N ASP A 120 38.10 27.00 49.81
CA ASP A 120 39.11 26.83 50.86
C ASP A 120 40.47 26.46 50.26
N GLN A 121 41.48 27.18 50.76
CA GLN A 121 42.92 26.96 50.65
C GLN A 121 43.36 25.99 51.74
N ASP A 122 44.56 25.42 51.59
CA ASP A 122 45.51 25.11 52.66
C ASP A 122 46.84 24.72 51.97
N ASP A 123 48.06 24.96 52.46
CA ASP A 123 48.69 25.90 53.37
C ASP A 123 50.17 25.45 53.42
N PHE A 124 51.20 26.32 53.29
CA PHE A 124 52.51 26.14 53.96
C PHE A 124 53.52 27.32 53.78
N HIS A 125 53.62 28.11 54.85
CA HIS A 125 54.82 28.68 55.51
C HIS A 125 55.84 29.65 54.82
N SER A 126 55.82 30.87 55.39
CA SER A 126 56.92 31.61 56.07
C SER A 126 58.06 32.32 55.31
N LEU A 127 57.96 33.67 55.36
CA LEU A 127 58.93 34.65 55.92
C LEU A 127 60.38 34.67 55.40
N GLN A 128 60.79 35.75 54.70
CA GLN A 128 61.51 36.93 55.26
C GLN A 128 62.14 37.86 54.19
N SER A 129 62.00 39.17 54.44
CA SER A 129 62.91 40.31 54.19
C SER A 129 63.41 40.73 52.79
N ALA A 130 62.97 41.95 52.42
CA ALA A 130 63.74 43.18 52.16
C ALA A 130 64.66 43.37 50.93
N ASP A 131 64.52 44.59 50.39
CA ASP A 131 65.46 45.43 49.62
C ASP A 131 65.51 45.38 48.08
N GLU A 132 64.88 46.43 47.51
CA GLU A 132 65.42 47.46 46.62
C GLU A 132 66.23 47.12 45.35
N ILE A 133 65.60 47.47 44.21
CA ILE A 133 66.08 48.30 43.08
C ILE A 133 67.20 47.77 42.15
N MET A 134 66.85 47.79 40.84
CA MET A 134 67.65 48.16 39.66
C MET A 134 68.18 47.08 38.69
N THR A 135 67.48 47.07 37.55
CA THR A 135 67.96 47.00 36.15
C THR A 135 68.38 45.66 35.53
N PRO A 136 68.00 45.45 34.25
CA PRO A 136 68.00 44.13 33.61
C PRO A 136 69.37 43.85 32.98
N THR A 137 69.91 42.67 33.24
CA THR A 137 70.98 42.08 32.43
C THR A 137 70.37 40.97 31.58
N MET A 138 70.51 41.17 30.28
CA MET A 138 70.06 40.34 29.19
C MET A 138 70.92 39.06 29.16
N GLU A 139 70.44 37.98 29.80
CA GLU A 139 70.96 36.64 29.56
C GLU A 139 70.16 36.00 28.42
N PHE A 140 70.85 35.78 27.31
CA PHE A 140 70.36 35.05 26.15
C PHE A 140 70.02 33.60 26.57
N HIS A 141 68.74 33.33 26.81
CA HIS A 141 68.24 31.96 26.74
C HIS A 141 68.04 31.59 25.28
N ASP A 142 68.88 30.66 24.84
CA ASP A 142 68.85 30.00 23.53
C ASP A 142 67.55 29.18 23.43
N TYR A 143 66.46 29.84 23.07
CA TYR A 143 65.24 29.15 22.66
C TYR A 143 65.52 28.52 21.30
N ILE A 144 65.88 27.23 21.29
CA ILE A 144 65.64 26.39 20.12
C ILE A 144 64.12 26.38 19.92
N GLN A 145 63.61 27.34 19.16
CA GLN A 145 62.28 27.24 18.58
C GLN A 145 62.37 26.11 17.55
N PRO A 146 61.54 25.05 17.63
CA PRO A 146 61.49 24.08 16.55
C PRO A 146 61.22 24.86 15.26
N GLU A 147 62.08 24.69 14.26
CA GLU A 147 61.92 25.36 12.97
C GLU A 147 60.46 25.19 12.52
N PRO A 148 59.77 26.28 12.12
CA PRO A 148 58.41 26.16 11.65
C PRO A 148 58.42 25.19 10.48
N MET A 149 57.73 24.06 10.61
CA MET A 149 57.63 23.07 9.52
C MET A 149 57.34 23.81 8.22
N SER A 150 58.10 23.50 7.17
CA SER A 150 57.89 24.12 5.87
C SER A 150 56.42 23.94 5.45
N GLU A 151 55.86 24.95 4.78
CA GLU A 151 54.48 24.87 4.28
C GLU A 151 54.26 23.61 3.42
N GLU A 152 55.31 23.14 2.72
CA GLU A 152 55.32 21.88 1.97
C GLU A 152 55.16 20.65 2.87
N SER A 153 55.82 20.61 4.04
CA SER A 153 55.65 19.52 5.01
C SER A 153 54.27 19.54 5.69
N LYS A 154 53.69 20.73 5.89
CA LYS A 154 52.30 20.86 6.39
C LYS A 154 51.30 20.39 5.35
N LEU A 155 51.49 20.76 4.07
CA LEU A 155 50.65 20.32 2.96
C LEU A 155 50.69 18.80 2.79
N ALA A 156 51.89 18.20 2.79
CA ALA A 156 52.03 16.74 2.68
C ALA A 156 51.32 15.98 3.82
N LYS A 157 51.43 16.46 5.07
CA LYS A 157 50.72 15.86 6.20
C LYS A 157 49.20 16.06 6.13
N ALA A 158 48.74 17.19 5.60
CA ALA A 158 47.32 17.43 5.38
C ALA A 158 46.76 16.50 4.30
N GLU A 159 47.47 16.33 3.18
CA GLU A 159 47.10 15.41 2.09
C GLU A 159 47.06 13.95 2.58
N GLU A 160 48.06 13.51 3.35
CA GLU A 160 48.06 12.17 3.97
C GLU A 160 46.86 11.99 4.92
N HIS A 161 46.55 13.01 5.73
CA HIS A 161 45.41 12.96 6.63
C HIS A 161 44.07 12.93 5.88
N ILE A 162 43.94 13.68 4.77
CA ILE A 162 42.76 13.65 3.91
C ILE A 162 42.59 12.24 3.32
N ALA A 163 43.66 11.66 2.76
CA ALA A 163 43.61 10.30 2.20
C ALA A 163 43.23 9.25 3.26
N PHE A 164 43.75 9.39 4.48
CA PHE A 164 43.37 8.53 5.60
C PHE A 164 41.89 8.67 5.98
N LEU A 165 41.39 9.90 6.08
CA LEU A 165 39.98 10.17 6.39
C LEU A 165 39.06 9.68 5.28
N GLU A 166 39.42 9.84 4.01
CA GLU A 166 38.67 9.31 2.86
C GLU A 166 38.58 7.78 2.90
N ASN A 167 39.69 7.10 3.21
CA ASN A 167 39.69 5.65 3.38
C ASN A 167 38.78 5.21 4.53
N LYS A 168 38.87 5.89 5.68
CA LYS A 168 38.03 5.59 6.85
C LYS A 168 36.54 5.85 6.58
N LEU A 169 36.21 6.91 5.85
CA LEU A 169 34.84 7.19 5.41
C LEU A 169 34.32 6.11 4.46
N SER A 170 35.15 5.64 3.52
CA SER A 170 34.79 4.54 2.61
C SER A 170 34.52 3.23 3.39
N GLN A 171 35.35 2.89 4.37
CA GLN A 171 35.14 1.73 5.23
C GLN A 171 33.84 1.85 6.04
N LEU A 172 33.61 2.99 6.69
CA LEU A 172 32.37 3.23 7.45
C LEU A 172 31.13 3.23 6.55
N SER A 173 31.24 3.70 5.30
CA SER A 173 30.15 3.64 4.32
C SER A 173 29.80 2.19 3.97
N MET A 174 30.79 1.32 3.80
CA MET A 174 30.59 -0.11 3.53
C MET A 174 30.02 -0.88 4.73
N GLU A 175 30.27 -0.43 5.96
CA GLU A 175 29.66 -1.02 7.17
C GLU A 175 28.16 -0.69 7.27
N ARG A 176 27.77 0.52 6.85
CA ARG A 176 26.37 0.97 6.86
C ARG A 176 25.53 0.16 5.87
N PHE A 177 24.31 -0.18 6.27
CA PHE A 177 23.33 -0.73 5.34
C PHE A 177 22.81 0.38 4.42
N GLY A 178 23.38 0.47 3.23
CA GLY A 178 23.01 1.41 2.16
C GLY A 178 23.24 0.78 0.79
N LEU A 179 22.87 1.48 -0.28
CA LEU A 179 23.02 0.94 -1.63
C LEU A 179 24.50 0.70 -1.99
N GLU A 180 25.38 1.63 -1.59
CA GLU A 180 26.81 1.61 -1.92
C GLU A 180 27.49 0.30 -1.50
N ARG A 181 27.13 -0.22 -0.32
CA ARG A 181 27.61 -1.50 0.22
C ARG A 181 27.45 -2.68 -0.75
N PHE A 182 26.40 -2.68 -1.57
CA PHE A 182 26.09 -3.78 -2.49
C PHE A 182 26.42 -3.47 -3.95
N SER A 183 27.03 -2.32 -4.23
CA SER A 183 27.30 -1.84 -5.60
C SER A 183 28.13 -2.80 -6.45
N SER A 184 29.02 -3.58 -5.82
CA SER A 184 29.91 -4.55 -6.47
C SER A 184 29.33 -5.97 -6.58
N ASP A 185 28.16 -6.25 -5.98
CA ASP A 185 27.53 -7.57 -6.01
C ASP A 185 26.17 -7.53 -6.74
N PRO A 186 26.12 -7.89 -8.02
CA PRO A 186 24.88 -7.92 -8.80
C PRO A 186 23.80 -8.84 -8.21
N LYS A 187 24.18 -9.95 -7.56
CA LYS A 187 23.21 -10.88 -6.95
C LYS A 187 22.54 -10.23 -5.75
N MET A 188 23.31 -9.51 -4.92
CA MET A 188 22.75 -8.74 -3.81
C MET A 188 21.86 -7.59 -4.29
N ILE A 189 22.24 -6.87 -5.34
CA ILE A 189 21.38 -5.86 -5.95
C ILE A 189 20.06 -6.47 -6.42
N GLN A 190 20.10 -7.59 -7.15
CA GLN A 190 18.90 -8.28 -7.61
C GLN A 190 18.04 -8.80 -6.46
N PHE A 191 18.67 -9.33 -5.41
CA PHE A 191 17.99 -9.82 -4.22
C PHE A 191 17.26 -8.69 -3.48
N TYR A 192 17.95 -7.59 -3.19
CA TYR A 192 17.39 -6.49 -2.40
C TYR A 192 16.44 -5.60 -3.18
N THR A 193 16.67 -5.41 -4.47
CA THR A 193 15.98 -4.35 -5.24
C THR A 193 15.14 -4.89 -6.38
N GLY A 194 15.45 -6.10 -6.87
CA GLY A 194 14.84 -6.67 -8.06
C GLY A 194 15.41 -6.17 -9.38
N PHE A 195 16.35 -5.23 -9.37
CA PHE A 195 17.07 -4.78 -10.57
C PHE A 195 18.17 -5.78 -10.96
N MET A 196 18.42 -5.93 -12.27
CA MET A 196 19.39 -6.92 -12.77
C MET A 196 20.85 -6.51 -12.51
N SER A 197 21.13 -5.23 -12.33
CA SER A 197 22.45 -4.71 -12.02
C SER A 197 22.39 -3.38 -11.30
N TYR A 198 23.49 -3.03 -10.63
CA TYR A 198 23.68 -1.72 -10.00
C TYR A 198 23.54 -0.58 -11.03
N ASN A 199 24.10 -0.76 -12.24
CA ASN A 199 24.08 0.25 -13.31
C ASN A 199 22.65 0.60 -13.74
N ILE A 200 21.78 -0.39 -13.92
CA ILE A 200 20.38 -0.09 -14.30
C ILE A 200 19.67 0.65 -13.17
N LEU A 201 19.88 0.24 -11.92
CA LEU A 201 19.29 0.90 -10.76
C LEU A 201 19.74 2.36 -10.66
N ILE A 202 21.04 2.64 -10.77
CA ILE A 202 21.55 4.00 -10.63
C ILE A 202 21.11 4.89 -11.78
N HIS A 203 21.02 4.37 -13.01
CA HIS A 203 20.45 5.11 -14.15
C HIS A 203 18.99 5.48 -13.90
N VAL A 204 18.17 4.54 -13.44
CA VAL A 204 16.77 4.82 -13.08
C VAL A 204 16.71 5.86 -11.96
N PHE A 205 17.57 5.77 -10.95
CA PHE A 205 17.60 6.77 -9.88
C PHE A 205 17.99 8.16 -10.40
N HIS A 206 19.03 8.29 -11.23
CA HIS A 206 19.44 9.57 -11.80
C HIS A 206 18.36 10.23 -12.65
N LEU A 207 17.54 9.43 -13.37
CA LEU A 207 16.38 9.95 -14.09
C LEU A 207 15.31 10.51 -13.15
N LEU A 208 15.14 9.89 -11.98
CA LEU A 208 14.15 10.29 -10.97
C LEU A 208 14.64 11.43 -10.06
N GLN A 209 15.96 11.53 -9.86
CA GLN A 209 16.59 12.39 -8.86
C GLN A 209 16.19 13.87 -8.96
N PRO A 210 16.19 14.53 -10.13
CA PRO A 210 15.82 15.95 -10.23
C PRO A 210 14.40 16.26 -9.73
N SER A 211 13.48 15.30 -9.93
CA SER A 211 12.10 15.38 -9.46
C SER A 211 11.98 14.95 -7.99
N ALA A 212 12.76 13.96 -7.57
CA ALA A 212 12.76 13.44 -6.19
C ALA A 212 13.30 14.47 -5.19
N GLU A 213 14.29 15.28 -5.57
CA GLU A 213 14.82 16.36 -4.73
C GLU A 213 13.77 17.43 -4.40
N LYS A 214 12.79 17.61 -5.28
CA LYS A 214 11.68 18.56 -5.12
C LYS A 214 10.44 17.93 -4.49
N MET A 215 10.48 16.64 -4.14
CA MET A 215 9.30 15.92 -3.68
C MET A 215 8.82 16.44 -2.32
N THR A 216 7.51 16.68 -2.20
CA THR A 216 6.90 17.02 -0.92
C THR A 216 6.89 15.79 -0.02
N ARG A 217 7.62 15.86 1.09
CA ARG A 217 7.70 14.75 2.05
C ARG A 217 6.37 14.57 2.76
N TRP A 218 6.00 13.34 3.10
CA TRP A 218 4.78 13.06 3.87
C TRP A 218 4.70 13.84 5.18
N THR A 219 5.84 14.14 5.81
CA THR A 219 5.93 15.03 6.98
C THR A 219 5.37 16.43 6.72
N GLN A 220 5.65 17.00 5.55
CA GLN A 220 5.17 18.33 5.16
C GLN A 220 3.67 18.30 4.90
N ILE A 221 3.16 17.25 4.24
CA ILE A 221 1.72 17.05 4.00
C ILE A 221 0.96 16.89 5.32
N GLN A 222 1.50 16.14 6.28
CA GLN A 222 0.89 15.98 7.60
C GLN A 222 0.79 17.31 8.36
N ARG A 223 1.83 18.15 8.31
CA ARG A 223 1.84 19.48 8.95
C ARG A 223 0.84 20.45 8.31
N GLN A 224 0.68 20.39 6.99
CA GLN A 224 -0.32 21.19 6.28
C GLN A 224 -1.75 20.78 6.64
N ARG A 225 -2.02 19.47 6.78
CA ARG A 225 -3.34 18.96 7.18
C ARG A 225 -3.72 19.28 8.62
N SER A 226 -2.76 19.45 9.53
CA SER A 226 -3.00 19.80 10.92
C SER A 226 -3.24 21.30 11.16
N GLY A 227 -3.32 22.13 10.12
CA GLY A 227 -3.59 23.58 10.25
C GLY A 227 -2.47 24.36 10.95
N GLN A 228 -1.28 23.79 11.13
CA GLN A 228 -0.13 24.49 11.66
C GLN A 228 0.58 25.23 10.52
N SER A 229 0.01 26.36 10.13
CA SER A 229 0.70 27.35 9.30
C SER A 229 1.48 28.33 10.18
N ASN A 230 2.78 28.45 9.91
CA ASN A 230 3.73 29.47 10.35
C ASN A 230 4.16 29.50 11.82
N SER A 231 5.27 28.83 12.10
CA SER A 231 6.48 29.55 12.53
C SER A 231 7.70 28.93 11.86
N ILE A 232 8.34 29.71 10.99
CA ILE A 232 9.72 29.47 10.61
C ILE A 232 10.54 29.78 11.86
N ASN A 233 10.86 28.76 12.64
CA ASN A 233 12.14 28.74 13.35
C ASN A 233 13.06 27.86 12.51
N THR A 234 13.77 28.48 11.58
CA THR A 234 14.94 27.95 10.88
C THR A 234 16.16 27.91 11.79
N ASP A 235 15.96 27.66 13.08
CA ASP A 235 17.05 27.54 14.02
C ASP A 235 16.71 26.47 15.06
N MET A 236 17.68 25.61 15.35
CA MET A 236 17.60 24.54 16.37
C MET A 236 16.71 23.33 16.06
N THR A 237 16.94 22.66 14.92
CA THR A 237 17.09 21.19 14.99
C THR A 237 18.43 20.83 14.41
N SER A 238 19.31 20.29 15.25
CA SER A 238 20.55 19.61 14.88
C SER A 238 20.40 18.94 13.52
N ARG A 239 21.28 19.26 12.57
CA ARG A 239 21.47 18.48 11.33
C ARG A 239 21.83 17.03 11.71
N LYS A 240 20.83 16.23 12.08
CA LYS A 240 20.89 14.79 11.89
C LYS A 240 20.88 14.65 10.38
N GLU A 241 22.01 14.23 9.82
CA GLU A 241 22.14 14.00 8.38
C GLU A 241 20.91 13.24 7.89
N SER A 242 20.08 13.94 7.12
CA SER A 242 18.90 13.34 6.51
C SER A 242 19.42 12.23 5.59
N MET A 243 18.94 11.00 5.78
CA MET A 243 19.30 9.86 4.94
C MET A 243 19.37 10.26 3.45
N PRO A 244 20.46 9.92 2.73
CA PRO A 244 20.60 10.23 1.31
C PRO A 244 19.38 9.77 0.51
N LEU A 245 18.99 10.51 -0.53
CA LEU A 245 17.81 10.15 -1.35
C LEU A 245 17.96 8.77 -2.00
N ILE A 246 19.17 8.39 -2.41
CA ILE A 246 19.47 7.08 -2.96
C ILE A 246 19.20 5.95 -1.96
N ASP A 247 19.55 6.15 -0.68
CA ASP A 247 19.29 5.17 0.37
C ASP A 247 17.81 5.12 0.75
N GLN A 248 17.10 6.24 0.65
CA GLN A 248 15.65 6.25 0.82
C GLN A 248 14.96 5.44 -0.30
N PHE A 249 15.40 5.63 -1.55
CA PHE A 249 14.94 4.86 -2.70
C PHE A 249 15.28 3.37 -2.53
N PHE A 250 16.51 3.06 -2.14
CA PHE A 250 16.95 1.69 -1.86
C PHE A 250 16.12 1.04 -0.76
N MET A 251 15.87 1.73 0.36
CA MET A 251 15.00 1.22 1.44
C MET A 251 13.58 0.93 0.94
N PHE A 252 13.04 1.79 0.07
CA PHE A 252 11.74 1.55 -0.55
C PHE A 252 11.75 0.28 -1.40
N LEU A 253 12.74 0.09 -2.27
CA LEU A 253 12.88 -1.11 -3.09
C LEU A 253 13.03 -2.38 -2.24
N VAL A 254 13.86 -2.33 -1.18
CA VAL A 254 14.03 -3.44 -0.22
C VAL A 254 12.70 -3.81 0.43
N LYS A 255 11.91 -2.80 0.84
CA LYS A 255 10.59 -3.05 1.44
C LYS A 255 9.64 -3.74 0.46
N LEU A 256 9.61 -3.30 -0.80
CA LEU A 256 8.76 -3.92 -1.82
C LEU A 256 9.21 -5.36 -2.13
N ARG A 257 10.52 -5.52 -2.35
CA ARG A 257 11.10 -6.77 -2.84
C ARG A 257 11.07 -7.86 -1.79
N LEU A 258 11.46 -7.57 -0.55
CA LEU A 258 11.61 -8.55 0.52
C LEU A 258 10.46 -8.53 1.55
N GLY A 259 9.56 -7.55 1.50
CA GLY A 259 8.41 -7.48 2.40
C GLY A 259 8.73 -7.17 3.86
N LEU A 260 9.99 -6.87 4.22
CA LEU A 260 10.50 -6.74 5.60
C LEU A 260 9.66 -5.83 6.51
N PHE A 261 9.61 -6.14 7.80
CA PHE A 261 8.93 -5.31 8.79
C PHE A 261 9.57 -3.92 8.90
N GLN A 262 8.75 -2.88 9.12
CA GLN A 262 9.25 -1.51 9.23
C GLN A 262 10.22 -1.33 10.41
N GLN A 263 10.08 -2.13 11.47
CA GLN A 263 10.99 -2.12 12.61
C GLN A 263 12.38 -2.65 12.22
N ASP A 264 12.45 -3.75 11.46
CA ASP A 264 13.71 -4.32 10.97
C ASP A 264 14.42 -3.35 10.02
N LEU A 265 13.68 -2.73 9.10
CA LEU A 265 14.22 -1.66 8.25
C LEU A 265 14.75 -0.47 9.07
N GLY A 266 14.07 -0.12 10.17
CA GLY A 266 14.55 0.93 11.07
C GLY A 266 15.91 0.61 11.68
N VAL A 267 16.09 -0.64 12.13
CA VAL A 267 17.38 -1.12 12.68
C VAL A 267 18.46 -1.11 11.60
N ARG A 268 18.20 -1.70 10.43
CA ARG A 268 19.19 -1.79 9.33
C ARG A 268 19.69 -0.42 8.90
N PHE A 269 18.77 0.52 8.70
CA PHE A 269 19.07 1.85 8.17
C PHE A 269 19.39 2.89 9.26
N GLY A 270 19.39 2.53 10.54
CA GLY A 270 19.69 3.43 11.66
C GLY A 270 18.65 4.54 11.86
N VAL A 271 17.37 4.28 11.53
CA VAL A 271 16.28 5.27 11.62
C VAL A 271 15.10 4.76 12.41
N SER A 272 14.25 5.66 12.90
CA SER A 272 13.02 5.26 13.59
C SER A 272 12.02 4.58 12.65
N GLN A 273 11.22 3.65 13.16
CA GLN A 273 10.12 3.02 12.40
C GLN A 273 9.17 4.06 11.76
N SER A 274 8.92 5.17 12.46
CA SER A 274 8.11 6.26 11.92
C SER A 274 8.75 6.94 10.72
N THR A 275 10.09 7.00 10.66
CA THR A 275 10.84 7.52 9.52
C THR A 275 10.76 6.56 8.33
N VAL A 276 10.90 5.26 8.57
CA VAL A 276 10.69 4.23 7.54
C VAL A 276 9.30 4.37 6.92
N SER A 277 8.24 4.37 7.74
CA SER A 277 6.85 4.50 7.27
C SER A 277 6.65 5.74 6.38
N ARG A 278 7.18 6.89 6.81
CA ARG A 278 7.11 8.13 6.05
C ARG A 278 7.85 8.04 4.72
N ILE A 279 9.03 7.44 4.68
CA ILE A 279 9.81 7.25 3.45
C ILE A 279 9.04 6.33 2.49
N ILE A 280 8.53 5.19 2.98
CA ILE A 280 7.76 4.25 2.14
C ILE A 280 6.55 4.92 1.49
N ILE A 281 5.75 5.65 2.27
CA ILE A 281 4.56 6.35 1.74
C ILE A 281 4.96 7.45 0.75
N THR A 282 6.03 8.20 1.07
CA THR A 282 6.51 9.30 0.22
C THR A 282 6.97 8.79 -1.15
N TRP A 283 7.80 7.74 -1.17
CA TRP A 283 8.29 7.13 -2.41
C TRP A 283 7.19 6.38 -3.18
N ALA A 284 6.26 5.71 -2.50
CA ALA A 284 5.11 5.09 -3.17
C ALA A 284 4.29 6.12 -3.96
N ASN A 285 3.94 7.25 -3.34
CA ASN A 285 3.17 8.31 -4.01
C ASN A 285 3.97 8.98 -5.13
N PHE A 286 5.24 9.28 -4.90
CA PHE A 286 6.09 9.90 -5.92
C PHE A 286 6.26 9.02 -7.15
N LEU A 287 6.65 7.76 -6.95
CA LEU A 287 6.84 6.81 -8.06
C LEU A 287 5.52 6.48 -8.76
N TYR A 288 4.40 6.49 -8.04
CA TYR A 288 3.09 6.32 -8.67
C TYR A 288 2.84 7.39 -9.73
N PHE A 289 3.13 8.66 -9.45
CA PHE A 289 2.98 9.73 -10.43
C PHE A 289 4.08 9.75 -11.49
N GLN A 290 5.34 9.49 -11.11
CA GLN A 290 6.47 9.52 -12.04
C GLN A 290 6.46 8.34 -13.02
N LEU A 291 6.23 7.13 -12.53
CA LEU A 291 6.15 5.95 -13.41
C LEU A 291 4.78 5.87 -14.10
N GLY A 292 3.72 6.34 -13.45
CA GLY A 292 2.37 6.35 -14.04
C GLY A 292 2.19 7.33 -15.19
N SER A 293 3.10 8.29 -15.38
CA SER A 293 3.11 9.17 -16.55
C SER A 293 3.78 8.54 -17.78
N LEU A 294 4.43 7.38 -17.62
CA LEU A 294 5.06 6.68 -18.74
C LEU A 294 3.97 6.14 -19.69
N PRO A 295 4.09 6.38 -21.01
CA PRO A 295 3.17 5.82 -22.00
C PRO A 295 3.47 4.34 -22.21
N ILE A 296 3.01 3.49 -21.29
CA ILE A 296 3.26 2.05 -21.32
C ILE A 296 2.34 1.28 -22.27
N TRP A 297 1.31 1.93 -22.82
CA TRP A 297 0.43 1.34 -23.84
C TRP A 297 1.07 1.55 -25.23
N PRO A 298 1.65 0.51 -25.84
CA PRO A 298 2.36 0.63 -27.11
C PRO A 298 1.38 0.85 -28.27
N SER A 299 1.84 1.40 -29.40
CA SER A 299 1.06 1.43 -30.64
C SER A 299 0.88 0.02 -31.23
N ARG A 300 -0.03 -0.13 -32.19
CA ARG A 300 -0.23 -1.40 -32.91
C ARG A 300 1.06 -1.86 -33.58
N ASP A 301 1.74 -0.97 -34.28
CA ASP A 301 3.00 -1.27 -34.97
C ASP A 301 4.10 -1.72 -34.00
N GLN A 302 4.19 -1.11 -32.82
CA GLN A 302 5.15 -1.51 -31.78
C GLN A 302 4.86 -2.92 -31.27
N ILE A 303 3.59 -3.30 -31.12
CA ILE A 303 3.23 -4.68 -30.74
C ILE A 303 3.64 -5.64 -31.85
N ASP A 304 3.30 -5.38 -33.10
CA ASP A 304 3.56 -6.29 -34.20
C ASP A 304 5.06 -6.45 -34.48
N MET A 305 5.83 -5.36 -34.39
CA MET A 305 7.29 -5.35 -34.52
C MET A 305 7.95 -6.27 -33.49
N HIS A 306 7.51 -6.18 -32.24
CA HIS A 306 8.10 -6.97 -31.16
C HIS A 306 7.40 -8.31 -30.94
N MET A 307 6.26 -8.62 -31.56
CA MET A 307 5.51 -9.85 -31.25
C MET A 307 6.34 -11.13 -31.46
N PRO A 308 6.35 -12.08 -30.50
CA PRO A 308 7.15 -13.29 -30.63
C PRO A 308 6.50 -14.28 -31.61
N GLU A 309 7.31 -15.16 -32.19
CA GLU A 309 6.88 -16.09 -33.24
C GLU A 309 5.70 -16.98 -32.83
N CYS A 310 5.65 -17.43 -31.57
CA CYS A 310 4.55 -18.22 -31.05
C CYS A 310 3.21 -17.48 -31.07
N PHE A 311 3.20 -16.17 -30.81
CA PHE A 311 2.01 -15.34 -30.95
C PHE A 311 1.73 -15.00 -32.41
N LYS A 312 2.75 -14.71 -33.23
CA LYS A 312 2.56 -14.42 -34.67
C LYS A 312 1.90 -15.59 -35.41
N ALA A 313 2.26 -16.82 -35.07
CA ALA A 313 1.72 -18.01 -35.71
C ALA A 313 0.26 -18.29 -35.34
N MET A 314 -0.12 -18.15 -34.07
CA MET A 314 -1.44 -18.56 -33.57
C MET A 314 -2.40 -17.40 -33.31
N TYR A 315 -1.88 -16.27 -32.80
CA TYR A 315 -2.67 -15.11 -32.39
C TYR A 315 -2.05 -13.77 -32.87
N PRO A 316 -1.85 -13.57 -34.19
CA PRO A 316 -1.16 -12.40 -34.74
C PRO A 316 -1.86 -11.08 -34.43
N LYS A 317 -3.15 -11.13 -34.08
CA LYS A 317 -3.94 -9.93 -33.76
C LYS A 317 -3.92 -9.56 -32.27
N THR A 318 -3.29 -10.36 -31.40
CA THR A 318 -3.33 -10.11 -29.95
C THR A 318 -2.67 -8.78 -29.60
N ARG A 319 -3.47 -7.89 -29.02
CA ARG A 319 -3.07 -6.58 -28.54
C ARG A 319 -2.58 -6.65 -27.11
N VAL A 320 -3.35 -7.33 -26.26
CA VAL A 320 -3.14 -7.41 -24.83
C VAL A 320 -3.73 -8.71 -24.28
N VAL A 321 -3.08 -9.25 -23.27
CA VAL A 321 -3.59 -10.33 -22.43
C VAL A 321 -4.01 -9.75 -21.08
N LEU A 322 -5.27 -9.95 -20.70
CA LEU A 322 -5.87 -9.42 -19.48
C LEU A 322 -5.91 -10.47 -18.37
N ASP A 323 -5.52 -10.05 -17.17
CA ASP A 323 -5.57 -10.89 -15.97
C ASP A 323 -5.94 -10.05 -14.73
N CYS A 324 -6.75 -10.64 -13.85
CA CYS A 324 -7.10 -10.04 -12.56
C CYS A 324 -6.20 -10.62 -11.47
N THR A 325 -5.43 -9.77 -10.80
CA THR A 325 -4.65 -10.17 -9.62
C THR A 325 -5.30 -9.66 -8.34
N GLU A 326 -5.36 -10.55 -7.35
CA GLU A 326 -5.89 -10.24 -6.02
C GLU A 326 -4.78 -10.07 -4.98
N LEU A 327 -4.82 -8.96 -4.26
CA LEU A 327 -3.91 -8.59 -3.18
C LEU A 327 -4.60 -8.80 -1.84
N LYS A 328 -4.05 -9.64 -0.96
CA LYS A 328 -4.60 -9.85 0.37
C LYS A 328 -4.48 -8.59 1.22
N ILE A 329 -5.54 -8.25 1.94
CA ILE A 329 -5.54 -7.17 2.93
C ILE A 329 -5.92 -7.69 4.30
N GLN A 330 -5.42 -7.02 5.33
CA GLN A 330 -5.89 -7.28 6.69
C GLN A 330 -7.40 -7.05 6.78
N THR A 331 -8.08 -7.94 7.50
CA THR A 331 -9.53 -7.90 7.65
C THR A 331 -9.96 -6.57 8.26
N PRO A 332 -10.78 -5.77 7.56
CA PRO A 332 -11.34 -4.56 8.13
C PRO A 332 -12.21 -4.92 9.35
N SER A 333 -12.08 -4.18 10.43
CA SER A 333 -12.93 -4.36 11.62
C SER A 333 -14.40 -4.02 11.35
N ALA A 334 -14.68 -3.22 10.32
CA ALA A 334 -16.02 -2.88 9.90
C ALA A 334 -16.61 -3.98 9.02
N MET A 335 -17.75 -4.54 9.45
CA MET A 335 -18.42 -5.67 8.80
C MET A 335 -18.85 -5.38 7.35
N SER A 336 -19.24 -4.14 7.03
CA SER A 336 -19.59 -3.73 5.67
C SER A 336 -18.39 -3.79 4.71
N LEU A 337 -17.25 -3.25 5.15
CA LEU A 337 -16.01 -3.33 4.37
C LEU A 337 -15.54 -4.78 4.24
N ASN A 338 -15.67 -5.57 5.30
CA ASN A 338 -15.36 -7.00 5.25
C ASN A 338 -16.17 -7.71 4.14
N SER A 339 -17.49 -7.52 4.06
CA SER A 339 -18.29 -8.15 2.99
C SER A 339 -17.93 -7.69 1.58
N GLU A 340 -17.50 -6.43 1.42
CA GLU A 340 -17.18 -5.84 0.12
C GLU A 340 -15.81 -6.32 -0.39
N PHE A 341 -14.81 -6.37 0.49
CA PHE A 341 -13.47 -6.81 0.15
C PHE A 341 -13.31 -8.34 0.12
N TYR A 342 -14.27 -9.10 0.66
CA TYR A 342 -14.16 -10.55 0.71
C TYR A 342 -14.19 -11.18 -0.67
N SER A 343 -13.09 -11.80 -1.06
CA SER A 343 -13.03 -12.64 -2.25
C SER A 343 -13.40 -14.06 -1.87
N PHE A 344 -14.50 -14.56 -2.44
CA PHE A 344 -14.87 -15.97 -2.34
C PHE A 344 -13.81 -16.89 -2.94
N TYR A 345 -13.09 -16.42 -3.97
CA TYR A 345 -12.04 -17.18 -4.63
C TYR A 345 -10.80 -17.35 -3.74
N LYS A 346 -10.42 -16.33 -2.96
CA LYS A 346 -9.26 -16.39 -2.05
C LYS A 346 -9.60 -16.72 -0.60
N GLY A 347 -10.89 -16.73 -0.23
CA GLY A 347 -11.35 -16.99 1.14
C GLY A 347 -10.91 -15.94 2.16
N THR A 348 -10.57 -14.73 1.69
CA THR A 348 -10.09 -13.62 2.53
C THR A 348 -10.42 -12.28 1.87
N ASN A 349 -10.25 -11.19 2.62
CA ASN A 349 -10.37 -9.85 2.08
C ASN A 349 -9.22 -9.53 1.14
N THR A 350 -9.54 -9.05 -0.05
CA THR A 350 -8.58 -8.70 -1.09
C THR A 350 -8.95 -7.38 -1.76
N PHE A 351 -7.94 -6.68 -2.25
CA PHE A 351 -8.12 -5.81 -3.40
C PHE A 351 -7.97 -6.63 -4.67
N LYS A 352 -8.69 -6.26 -5.73
CA LYS A 352 -8.54 -6.84 -7.06
C LYS A 352 -8.14 -5.76 -8.05
N GLY A 353 -7.11 -6.03 -8.86
CA GLY A 353 -6.64 -5.14 -9.92
C GLY A 353 -6.53 -5.88 -11.25
N LEU A 354 -6.90 -5.22 -12.33
CA LEU A 354 -6.73 -5.70 -13.69
C LEU A 354 -5.36 -5.27 -14.23
N ILE A 355 -4.65 -6.21 -14.83
CA ILE A 355 -3.37 -5.98 -15.51
C ILE A 355 -3.53 -6.36 -16.98
N GLY A 356 -2.96 -5.54 -17.86
CA GLY A 356 -2.75 -5.87 -19.26
C GLY A 356 -1.28 -6.14 -19.54
N ILE A 357 -1.01 -7.25 -20.22
CA ILE A 357 0.33 -7.70 -20.58
C ILE A 357 0.39 -7.82 -22.10
N SER A 358 1.44 -7.29 -22.73
CA SER A 358 1.66 -7.46 -24.16
C SER A 358 2.00 -8.92 -24.50
N PRO A 359 1.85 -9.33 -25.77
CA PRO A 359 2.37 -10.61 -26.26
C PRO A 359 3.86 -10.86 -25.94
N MET A 360 4.64 -9.79 -25.78
CA MET A 360 6.05 -9.79 -25.39
C MET A 360 6.29 -9.95 -23.88
N GLY A 361 5.23 -10.07 -23.07
CA GLY A 361 5.35 -10.26 -21.63
C GLY A 361 5.64 -8.98 -20.84
N SER A 362 5.51 -7.81 -21.44
CA SER A 362 5.65 -6.52 -20.74
C SER A 362 4.31 -6.07 -20.19
N VAL A 363 4.30 -5.46 -18.99
CA VAL A 363 3.10 -4.83 -18.44
C VAL A 363 2.76 -3.58 -19.24
N THR A 364 1.62 -3.57 -19.93
CA THR A 364 1.18 -2.44 -20.76
C THR A 364 -0.01 -1.69 -20.18
N PHE A 365 -0.66 -2.24 -19.15
CA PHE A 365 -1.77 -1.60 -18.48
C PHE A 365 -1.89 -2.05 -17.03
N VAL A 366 -2.25 -1.12 -16.13
CA VAL A 366 -2.52 -1.40 -14.72
C VAL A 366 -3.73 -0.56 -14.31
N SER A 367 -4.81 -1.21 -13.86
CA SER A 367 -6.00 -0.51 -13.37
C SER A 367 -5.84 0.02 -11.95
N SER A 368 -6.79 0.87 -11.54
CA SER A 368 -7.11 1.09 -10.12
C SER A 368 -7.41 -0.23 -9.40
N LEU A 369 -7.30 -0.22 -8.07
CA LEU A 369 -7.69 -1.34 -7.21
C LEU A 369 -9.17 -1.24 -6.84
N PHE A 370 -9.86 -2.37 -6.90
CA PHE A 370 -11.26 -2.53 -6.55
C PHE A 370 -11.41 -3.53 -5.39
N ALA A 371 -12.60 -3.58 -4.79
CA ALA A 371 -12.88 -4.55 -3.74
C ALA A 371 -12.91 -5.98 -4.31
N GLY A 372 -12.38 -6.98 -3.58
CA GLY A 372 -12.17 -8.34 -4.06
C GLY A 372 -13.41 -9.06 -4.61
N SER A 373 -14.60 -8.68 -4.17
CA SER A 373 -15.88 -9.26 -4.61
C SER A 373 -16.33 -8.84 -6.02
N ILE A 374 -15.74 -7.80 -6.61
CA ILE A 374 -16.11 -7.31 -7.93
C ILE A 374 -15.80 -8.36 -9.02
N SER A 375 -16.63 -8.41 -10.06
CA SER A 375 -16.42 -9.29 -11.20
C SER A 375 -15.36 -8.76 -12.18
N ASP A 376 -14.71 -9.66 -12.89
CA ASP A 376 -13.68 -9.30 -13.87
C ASP A 376 -14.26 -8.47 -15.03
N LYS A 377 -15.52 -8.75 -15.41
CA LYS A 377 -16.28 -7.96 -16.38
C LYS A 377 -16.46 -6.51 -15.92
N GLU A 378 -16.87 -6.32 -14.67
CA GLU A 378 -17.15 -4.98 -14.15
C GLU A 378 -15.86 -4.18 -13.94
N ILE A 379 -14.77 -4.80 -13.47
CA ILE A 379 -13.46 -4.14 -13.46
C ILE A 379 -13.06 -3.72 -14.87
N THR A 380 -13.17 -4.62 -15.86
CA THR A 380 -12.78 -4.31 -17.23
C THR A 380 -13.52 -3.07 -17.75
N LYS A 381 -14.83 -3.00 -17.50
CA LYS A 381 -15.66 -1.85 -17.86
C LYS A 381 -15.21 -0.54 -17.20
N GLN A 382 -14.84 -0.57 -15.92
CA GLN A 382 -14.47 0.63 -15.15
C GLN A 382 -12.98 0.98 -15.21
N SER A 383 -12.12 0.06 -15.67
CA SER A 383 -10.67 0.20 -15.60
C SER A 383 -10.10 1.25 -16.56
N GLY A 384 -10.81 1.57 -17.65
CA GLY A 384 -10.31 2.44 -18.71
C GLY A 384 -9.51 1.72 -19.81
N ILE A 385 -9.48 0.38 -19.83
CA ILE A 385 -8.80 -0.40 -20.89
C ILE A 385 -9.55 -0.37 -22.23
N ILE A 386 -10.89 -0.43 -22.21
CA ILE A 386 -11.71 -0.52 -23.43
C ILE A 386 -11.45 0.65 -24.38
N PRO A 387 -11.33 1.91 -23.91
CA PRO A 387 -11.00 3.03 -24.78
C PRO A 387 -9.66 2.95 -25.51
N LEU A 388 -8.71 2.15 -25.03
CA LEU A 388 -7.37 2.00 -25.59
C LEU A 388 -7.30 0.99 -26.75
N LEU A 389 -8.37 0.20 -26.96
CA LEU A 389 -8.45 -0.79 -28.02
C LEU A 389 -8.81 -0.15 -29.36
N GLU A 390 -8.20 -0.69 -30.42
CA GLU A 390 -8.40 -0.28 -31.81
C GLU A 390 -9.20 -1.35 -32.58
N ALA A 391 -9.83 -0.97 -33.68
CA ALA A 391 -10.58 -1.91 -34.50
C ALA A 391 -9.67 -2.97 -35.11
N GLY A 392 -10.07 -4.24 -35.00
CA GLY A 392 -9.27 -5.38 -35.45
C GLY A 392 -8.31 -5.94 -34.39
N ASP A 393 -8.18 -5.29 -33.22
CA ASP A 393 -7.42 -5.85 -32.10
C ASP A 393 -8.06 -7.13 -31.56
N SER A 394 -7.23 -8.00 -30.98
CA SER A 394 -7.66 -9.16 -30.23
C SER A 394 -7.21 -9.06 -28.78
N VAL A 395 -8.16 -9.21 -27.85
CA VAL A 395 -7.91 -9.27 -26.41
C VAL A 395 -7.93 -10.74 -25.99
N MET A 396 -6.85 -11.20 -25.37
CA MET A 396 -6.82 -12.54 -24.78
C MET A 396 -7.09 -12.42 -23.28
N ALA A 397 -7.87 -13.33 -22.71
CA ALA A 397 -8.17 -13.29 -21.29
C ALA A 397 -8.46 -14.68 -20.72
N ASP A 398 -8.62 -14.72 -19.40
CA ASP A 398 -9.05 -15.92 -18.71
C ASP A 398 -10.50 -16.29 -19.02
N LYS A 399 -10.86 -17.57 -18.84
CA LYS A 399 -12.22 -18.06 -19.15
C LYS A 399 -13.34 -17.31 -18.40
N GLY A 400 -13.04 -16.71 -17.25
CA GLY A 400 -13.98 -15.90 -16.45
C GLY A 400 -14.32 -14.52 -17.05
N PHE A 401 -13.57 -14.05 -18.05
CA PHE A 401 -13.74 -12.72 -18.63
C PHE A 401 -14.85 -12.68 -19.68
N LEU A 402 -16.11 -12.57 -19.23
CA LEU A 402 -17.28 -12.44 -20.09
C LEU A 402 -17.42 -11.00 -20.66
N ILE A 403 -16.42 -10.54 -21.41
CA ILE A 403 -16.29 -9.15 -21.89
C ILE A 403 -16.47 -8.97 -23.40
N SER A 404 -16.97 -10.00 -24.10
CA SER A 404 -17.11 -9.99 -25.57
C SER A 404 -17.95 -8.81 -26.07
N ASP A 405 -19.02 -8.49 -25.35
CA ASP A 405 -19.90 -7.33 -25.63
C ASP A 405 -19.16 -6.00 -25.47
N LEU A 406 -18.28 -5.88 -24.47
CA LEU A 406 -17.50 -4.67 -24.22
C LEU A 406 -16.44 -4.45 -25.30
N VAL A 407 -15.67 -5.47 -25.66
CA VAL A 407 -14.59 -5.33 -26.66
C VAL A 407 -15.14 -5.13 -28.07
N SER A 408 -16.29 -5.74 -28.39
CA SER A 408 -16.94 -5.60 -29.70
C SER A 408 -17.37 -4.16 -29.99
N THR A 409 -17.63 -3.34 -28.96
CA THR A 409 -17.93 -1.90 -29.14
C THR A 409 -16.80 -1.12 -29.81
N ARG A 410 -15.56 -1.64 -29.77
CA ARG A 410 -14.38 -1.08 -30.42
C ARG A 410 -13.98 -1.83 -31.70
N GLY A 411 -14.78 -2.78 -32.16
CA GLY A 411 -14.42 -3.64 -33.28
C GLY A 411 -13.26 -4.59 -32.97
N ALA A 412 -13.01 -4.84 -31.67
CA ALA A 412 -12.02 -5.81 -31.20
C ALA A 412 -12.69 -7.17 -30.91
N THR A 413 -11.88 -8.21 -30.89
CA THR A 413 -12.29 -9.60 -30.63
C THR A 413 -11.80 -10.09 -29.27
N LEU A 414 -12.51 -11.06 -28.68
CA LEU A 414 -12.12 -11.70 -27.42
C LEU A 414 -11.72 -13.15 -27.66
N ASN A 415 -10.50 -13.49 -27.26
CA ASN A 415 -9.99 -14.87 -27.26
C ASN A 415 -9.91 -15.38 -25.81
N ILE A 416 -10.79 -16.33 -25.48
CA ILE A 416 -10.82 -17.03 -24.18
C ILE A 416 -10.91 -18.54 -24.41
N PRO A 417 -10.38 -19.38 -23.51
CA PRO A 417 -10.51 -20.83 -23.63
C PRO A 417 -11.99 -21.27 -23.70
N PRO A 418 -12.30 -22.35 -24.44
CA PRO A 418 -13.67 -22.79 -24.65
C PRO A 418 -14.39 -23.19 -23.35
N PHE A 419 -15.71 -22.97 -23.32
CA PHE A 419 -16.55 -23.46 -22.25
C PHE A 419 -16.85 -24.95 -22.46
N LEU A 420 -16.48 -25.79 -21.48
CA LEU A 420 -17.19 -27.04 -21.21
C LEU A 420 -18.66 -26.66 -20.99
N SER A 421 -19.44 -26.73 -22.07
CA SER A 421 -20.89 -26.59 -22.00
C SER A 421 -21.47 -27.90 -21.45
N LYS A 422 -22.65 -28.36 -21.87
CA LYS A 422 -23.32 -29.56 -21.34
C LYS A 422 -22.62 -30.90 -21.69
N ARG A 423 -21.31 -30.90 -21.94
CA ARG A 423 -20.53 -32.07 -22.38
C ARG A 423 -19.44 -32.36 -21.35
N ASP A 424 -19.25 -33.65 -21.04
CA ASP A 424 -18.29 -34.11 -20.02
C ASP A 424 -16.82 -34.16 -20.54
N GLN A 425 -16.60 -34.03 -21.87
CA GLN A 425 -15.27 -34.04 -22.48
C GLN A 425 -15.16 -33.04 -23.64
N PHE A 426 -13.97 -32.44 -23.78
CA PHE A 426 -13.57 -31.65 -24.94
C PHE A 426 -13.31 -32.55 -26.16
N THR A 427 -13.51 -32.03 -27.38
CA THR A 427 -13.06 -32.73 -28.59
C THR A 427 -11.53 -32.68 -28.70
N LYS A 428 -10.92 -33.49 -29.58
CA LYS A 428 -9.46 -33.47 -29.77
C LYS A 428 -8.98 -32.09 -30.23
N GLU A 429 -9.74 -31.45 -31.11
CA GLU A 429 -9.45 -30.12 -31.65
C GLU A 429 -9.54 -29.04 -30.56
N GLU A 430 -10.57 -29.11 -29.69
CA GLU A 430 -10.69 -28.20 -28.54
C GLU A 430 -9.57 -28.41 -27.50
N VAL A 431 -9.10 -29.65 -27.32
CA VAL A 431 -7.96 -29.97 -26.45
C VAL A 431 -6.67 -29.40 -27.02
N GLU A 432 -6.43 -29.55 -28.33
CA GLU A 432 -5.27 -28.98 -29.02
C GLU A 432 -5.26 -27.46 -28.94
N GLU A 433 -6.38 -26.80 -29.26
CA GLU A 433 -6.55 -25.34 -29.14
C GLU A 433 -6.34 -24.86 -27.69
N THR A 434 -6.88 -25.58 -26.70
CA THR A 434 -6.68 -25.23 -25.29
C THR A 434 -5.22 -25.40 -24.85
N GLN A 435 -4.52 -26.44 -25.34
CA GLN A 435 -3.10 -26.65 -25.06
C GLN A 435 -2.24 -25.56 -25.69
N GLU A 436 -2.58 -25.11 -26.90
CA GLU A 436 -1.91 -24.01 -27.59
C GLU A 436 -2.10 -22.67 -26.88
N ILE A 437 -3.34 -22.33 -26.51
CA ILE A 437 -3.66 -21.15 -25.69
C ILE A 437 -2.85 -21.19 -24.38
N ALA A 438 -2.83 -22.34 -23.70
CA ALA A 438 -2.10 -22.51 -22.45
C ALA A 438 -0.60 -22.29 -22.63
N ARG A 439 0.02 -22.83 -23.70
CA ARG A 439 1.45 -22.63 -23.99
C ARG A 439 1.82 -21.17 -24.16
N VAL A 440 1.02 -20.43 -24.93
CA VAL A 440 1.22 -19.00 -25.16
C VAL A 440 1.03 -18.21 -23.86
N ARG A 441 0.02 -18.60 -23.07
CA ARG A 441 -0.33 -17.95 -21.80
C ARG A 441 0.70 -18.15 -20.70
N ILE A 442 1.50 -19.22 -20.71
CA ILE A 442 2.60 -19.43 -19.74
C ILE A 442 3.53 -18.20 -19.66
N HIS A 443 3.79 -17.53 -20.78
CA HIS A 443 4.65 -16.34 -20.79
C HIS A 443 4.01 -15.14 -20.07
N VAL A 444 2.70 -15.01 -20.18
CA VAL A 444 1.92 -13.99 -19.46
C VAL A 444 1.90 -14.31 -17.96
N GLU A 445 1.74 -15.58 -17.60
CA GLU A 445 1.84 -16.01 -16.20
C GLU A 445 3.23 -15.72 -15.61
N ARG A 446 4.31 -15.83 -16.41
CA ARG A 446 5.65 -15.42 -15.99
C ARG A 446 5.75 -13.90 -15.75
N ALA A 447 5.09 -13.07 -16.54
CA ALA A 447 5.03 -11.63 -16.30
C ALA A 447 4.30 -11.31 -14.99
N ILE A 448 3.14 -11.95 -14.75
CA ILE A 448 2.40 -11.82 -13.48
C ILE A 448 3.25 -12.34 -12.32
N ARG A 449 4.00 -13.43 -12.52
CA ARG A 449 4.92 -13.97 -11.51
C ARG A 449 6.00 -12.95 -11.11
N ARG A 450 6.55 -12.16 -12.04
CA ARG A 450 7.49 -11.08 -11.70
C ARG A 450 6.87 -10.04 -10.76
N ILE A 451 5.58 -9.78 -10.87
CA ILE A 451 4.85 -8.91 -9.93
C ILE A 451 4.68 -9.61 -8.58
N LYS A 452 4.37 -10.91 -8.58
CA LYS A 452 4.25 -11.74 -7.35
C LYS A 452 5.58 -11.96 -6.63
N GLU A 453 6.71 -11.69 -7.25
CA GLU A 453 8.03 -11.71 -6.59
C GLU A 453 8.25 -10.47 -5.68
N TYR A 454 7.34 -9.50 -5.66
CA TYR A 454 7.35 -8.48 -4.62
C TYR A 454 6.70 -9.02 -3.35
N HIS A 455 7.55 -9.46 -2.42
CA HIS A 455 7.14 -10.13 -1.18
C HIS A 455 6.37 -9.22 -0.21
N ILE A 456 6.21 -7.93 -0.51
CA ILE A 456 5.26 -7.05 0.20
C ILE A 456 3.81 -7.55 0.12
N PHE A 457 3.45 -8.35 -0.90
CA PHE A 457 2.11 -8.88 -1.08
C PHE A 457 1.92 -10.33 -0.58
N ASP A 458 2.97 -10.97 -0.08
CA ASP A 458 2.90 -12.35 0.42
C ASP A 458 2.02 -12.45 1.67
N ALA A 459 2.14 -11.45 2.54
CA ALA A 459 1.31 -11.28 3.72
C ALA A 459 0.17 -10.27 3.44
N PRO A 460 -0.96 -10.38 4.15
CA PRO A 460 -2.01 -9.38 4.05
C PRO A 460 -1.47 -7.97 4.33
N LEU A 461 -1.69 -7.05 3.40
CA LEU A 461 -1.24 -5.66 3.55
C LEU A 461 -1.81 -5.05 4.84
N PRO A 462 -0.94 -4.45 5.68
CA PRO A 462 -1.40 -3.77 6.89
C PRO A 462 -2.40 -2.66 6.58
N ILE A 463 -3.41 -2.47 7.43
CA ILE A 463 -4.40 -1.39 7.27
C ILE A 463 -3.71 -0.02 7.16
N ALA A 464 -2.59 0.18 7.86
CA ALA A 464 -1.79 1.40 7.79
C ALA A 464 -1.23 1.71 6.39
N LEU A 465 -1.04 0.68 5.55
CA LEU A 465 -0.60 0.81 4.16
C LEU A 465 -1.77 0.72 3.17
N ALA A 466 -2.99 0.40 3.61
CA ALA A 466 -4.15 0.27 2.73
C ALA A 466 -4.45 1.57 1.97
N GLY A 467 -4.26 2.73 2.61
CA GLY A 467 -4.40 4.05 1.98
C GLY A 467 -3.34 4.35 0.90
N SER A 468 -2.29 3.54 0.78
CA SER A 468 -1.29 3.61 -0.27
C SER A 468 -1.19 2.31 -1.09
N ALA A 469 -2.17 1.41 -0.96
CA ALA A 469 -2.14 0.10 -1.60
C ALA A 469 -2.12 0.21 -3.12
N LEU A 470 -2.92 1.12 -3.68
CA LEU A 470 -2.93 1.39 -5.13
C LEU A 470 -1.56 1.85 -5.61
N GLN A 471 -0.95 2.81 -4.92
CA GLN A 471 0.35 3.35 -5.28
C GLN A 471 1.43 2.26 -5.23
N ILE A 472 1.46 1.48 -4.16
CA ILE A 472 2.40 0.37 -4.00
C ILE A 472 2.19 -0.68 -5.11
N TRP A 473 0.94 -1.05 -5.39
CA TRP A 473 0.57 -1.99 -6.44
C TRP A 473 1.05 -1.53 -7.82
N THR A 474 0.63 -0.33 -8.24
CA THR A 474 1.00 0.22 -9.54
C THR A 474 2.52 0.34 -9.68
N VAL A 475 3.22 0.82 -8.64
CA VAL A 475 4.68 0.91 -8.67
C VAL A 475 5.34 -0.47 -8.81
N CYS A 476 4.87 -1.50 -8.09
CA CYS A 476 5.39 -2.86 -8.25
C CYS A 476 5.20 -3.39 -9.68
N CYS A 477 4.02 -3.17 -10.26
CA CYS A 477 3.74 -3.54 -11.65
C CYS A 477 4.69 -2.83 -12.63
N LEU A 478 4.85 -1.51 -12.50
CA LEU A 478 5.67 -0.71 -13.41
C LEU A 478 7.17 -0.98 -13.24
N LEU A 479 7.63 -1.28 -12.03
CA LEU A 479 9.03 -1.65 -11.80
C LEU A 479 9.44 -2.95 -12.53
N THR A 480 8.48 -3.82 -12.89
CA THR A 480 8.79 -5.01 -13.69
C THR A 480 9.28 -4.68 -15.11
N LEU A 481 8.98 -3.49 -15.62
CA LEU A 481 9.46 -3.03 -16.93
C LEU A 481 11.00 -2.92 -17.00
N PHE A 482 11.66 -2.75 -15.85
CA PHE A 482 13.12 -2.68 -15.77
C PHE A 482 13.79 -4.05 -15.61
N ARG A 483 13.04 -5.16 -15.61
CA ARG A 483 13.57 -6.53 -15.40
C ARG A 483 13.98 -7.27 -16.69
N GLY A 484 14.18 -6.53 -17.79
CA GLY A 484 14.52 -7.10 -19.10
C GLY A 484 13.37 -7.89 -19.74
N PRO A 485 13.52 -8.34 -21.00
CA PRO A 485 12.48 -9.08 -21.72
C PRO A 485 12.20 -10.47 -21.11
N LEU A 486 11.04 -11.04 -21.43
CA LEU A 486 10.67 -12.43 -21.09
C LEU A 486 10.87 -13.42 -22.23
N PHE A 487 11.08 -12.90 -23.44
CA PHE A 487 11.33 -13.64 -24.68
C PHE A 487 12.75 -13.41 -25.16
#